data_AF-A0A1C2GTI3-F1
#
_entry.id   AF-A0A1C2GTI3-F1
#
_cell.length_a   1.000
_cell.length_b   1.000
_cell.length_c   1.000
_cell.angle_alpha   90.00
_cell.angle_beta   90.00
_cell.angle_gamma   90.00
#
_symmetry.space_group_name_H-M   'P 1'
#
loop_
_entity.id
_entity.type
_entity.pdbx_description
1 polymer ?
#
loop_
_entity_poly.entity_id
_entity_poly.type
_entity_poly.pdbx_seq_one_letter_code
_entity_poly.pdbx_strand_id
1 'polypeptide(L)'
;MLAPKPVFSDPVYDGAADPAIIYNKKDKQYWMFYTNRRANDKNAIGVTWVHGTRIGIATSPDGAKWTYKDTANINYRPVSEYTHWAPCIIEEKGLYHMFLTYVPGVFADWNHPRNIIHLTSTDLLNWKYISTPALANDKVIDPDVMKLPDGTFRMWYNNEKDHKSIYYADSPDLNTWTDKGKAIRDMPGEGPVAFSWKGHYWMIVDNWKGMGVYQSDDLSNWKRQEERLVEKPGKGKDDQAIGGHADVVVNGDRAYLFYFTHPGRGPKDAMPAGADRDMRRSVIQVVELKYKEDGTITCDRDEPTYINLKK
;
A
#
# COMPACT_ATOMS: atom_id res chain seq x y z
N MET A 1 -14.07 12.23 -14.00
CA MET A 1 -12.90 12.94 -14.55
C MET A 1 -11.93 11.93 -15.13
N LEU A 2 -11.25 12.24 -16.24
CA LEU A 2 -10.22 11.36 -16.79
C LEU A 2 -8.96 11.47 -15.93
N ALA A 3 -8.47 10.34 -15.41
CA ALA A 3 -7.20 10.27 -14.69
C ALA A 3 -6.02 10.30 -15.66
N PRO A 4 -4.94 11.06 -15.37
CA PRO A 4 -3.70 10.99 -16.13
C PRO A 4 -3.00 9.64 -15.89
N LYS A 5 -2.07 9.29 -16.78
CA LYS A 5 -1.20 8.10 -16.66
C LYS A 5 0.25 8.56 -16.80
N PRO A 6 1.07 8.56 -15.73
CA PRO A 6 0.72 8.16 -14.36
C PRO A 6 -0.32 9.07 -13.69
N VAL A 7 -1.02 8.54 -12.69
CA VAL A 7 -1.98 9.32 -11.89
C VAL A 7 -1.25 10.25 -10.92
N PHE A 8 -0.05 9.86 -10.48
CA PHE A 8 0.81 10.66 -9.62
C PHE A 8 2.29 10.28 -9.77
N SER A 9 3.16 11.28 -9.74
CA SER A 9 4.62 11.16 -9.66
C SER A 9 5.11 12.07 -8.55
N ASP A 10 5.92 11.56 -7.63
CA ASP A 10 6.45 12.36 -6.52
C ASP A 10 7.44 13.42 -7.04
N PRO A 11 7.18 14.72 -6.84
CA PRO A 11 8.07 15.77 -7.35
C PRO A 11 9.35 15.92 -6.53
N VAL A 12 9.42 15.32 -5.33
CA VAL A 12 10.56 15.50 -4.41
C VAL A 12 11.64 14.45 -4.68
N TYR A 13 11.29 13.17 -4.60
CA TYR A 13 12.22 12.07 -4.70
C TYR A 13 12.02 11.17 -5.92
N ASP A 14 10.94 11.37 -6.68
CA ASP A 14 10.59 10.60 -7.88
C ASP A 14 10.40 9.10 -7.60
N GLY A 15 9.97 8.76 -6.40
CA GLY A 15 9.78 7.39 -5.93
C GLY A 15 8.49 7.20 -5.16
N ALA A 16 7.35 7.57 -5.74
CA ALA A 16 6.04 7.31 -5.13
C ALA A 16 5.74 5.80 -5.17
N ALA A 17 5.51 5.18 -4.02
CA ALA A 17 5.19 3.75 -3.91
C ALA A 17 4.22 3.49 -2.75
N ASP A 18 3.62 2.30 -2.74
CA ASP A 18 2.79 1.79 -1.63
C ASP A 18 1.71 2.81 -1.20
N PRO A 19 0.80 3.18 -2.12
CA PRO A 19 -0.18 4.23 -1.85
C PRO A 19 -1.20 3.78 -0.80
N ALA A 20 -1.78 4.72 -0.06
CA ALA A 20 -2.97 4.53 0.77
C ALA A 20 -3.85 5.77 0.71
N ILE A 21 -5.12 5.58 0.39
CA ILE A 21 -6.04 6.65 0.02
C ILE A 21 -7.17 6.74 1.03
N ILE A 22 -7.36 7.93 1.58
CA ILE A 22 -8.42 8.20 2.55
C ILE A 22 -9.07 9.54 2.30
N TYR A 23 -10.37 9.64 2.58
CA TYR A 23 -11.06 10.91 2.54
C TYR A 23 -10.78 11.74 3.80
N ASN A 24 -10.19 12.92 3.62
CA ASN A 24 -10.06 13.91 4.69
C ASN A 24 -11.38 14.67 4.84
N LYS A 25 -12.12 14.38 5.92
CA LYS A 25 -13.44 14.97 6.19
C LYS A 25 -13.37 16.48 6.43
N LYS A 26 -12.28 16.97 7.04
CA LYS A 26 -12.06 18.38 7.36
C LYS A 26 -11.76 19.19 6.10
N ASP A 27 -10.81 18.72 5.31
CA ASP A 27 -10.35 19.40 4.10
C ASP A 27 -11.23 19.10 2.87
N LYS A 28 -12.15 18.14 3.01
CA LYS A 28 -13.13 17.71 2.00
C LYS A 28 -12.48 17.22 0.70
N GLN A 29 -11.33 16.58 0.81
CA GLN A 29 -10.54 16.05 -0.31
C GLN A 29 -10.01 14.66 0.04
N TYR A 30 -9.75 13.86 -0.99
CA TYR A 30 -8.96 12.65 -0.85
C TYR A 30 -7.49 12.99 -0.63
N TRP A 31 -6.87 12.24 0.26
CA TRP A 31 -5.45 12.29 0.54
C TRP A 31 -4.87 10.92 0.20
N MET A 32 -3.77 10.92 -0.54
CA MET A 32 -2.94 9.77 -0.84
C MET A 32 -1.68 9.90 0.00
N PHE A 33 -1.46 8.91 0.85
CA PHE A 33 -0.21 8.68 1.57
C PHE A 33 0.61 7.69 0.77
N TYR A 34 1.92 7.88 0.69
CA TYR A 34 2.78 6.99 -0.10
C TYR A 34 4.17 6.90 0.52
N THR A 35 4.84 5.75 0.40
CA THR A 35 6.27 5.64 0.66
C THR A 35 7.03 6.53 -0.33
N ASN A 36 7.80 7.51 0.15
CA ASN A 36 8.55 8.44 -0.70
C ASN A 36 9.99 7.94 -0.97
N ARG A 37 10.12 6.82 -1.70
CA ARG A 37 11.43 6.24 -2.04
C ARG A 37 12.34 7.30 -2.66
N ARG A 38 13.58 7.36 -2.20
CA ARG A 38 14.60 8.36 -2.55
C ARG A 38 15.28 8.03 -3.89
N ALA A 39 14.49 7.87 -4.95
CA ALA A 39 14.96 7.36 -6.24
C ALA A 39 16.03 8.28 -6.88
N ASN A 40 15.93 9.59 -6.66
CA ASN A 40 16.91 10.58 -7.13
C ASN A 40 18.14 10.78 -6.23
N ASP A 41 18.31 10.00 -5.15
CA ASP A 41 19.49 10.06 -4.30
C ASP A 41 20.72 9.48 -5.02
N LYS A 42 21.64 10.38 -5.38
CA LYS A 42 22.88 10.05 -6.10
C LYS A 42 23.90 9.33 -5.23
N ASN A 43 23.78 9.43 -3.91
CA ASN A 43 24.70 8.82 -2.96
C ASN A 43 24.17 7.49 -2.42
N ALA A 44 22.98 7.04 -2.86
CA ALA A 44 22.41 5.80 -2.38
C ALA A 44 23.22 4.58 -2.83
N ILE A 45 23.63 3.81 -1.83
CA ILE A 45 24.34 2.53 -1.94
C ILE A 45 23.35 1.40 -1.62
N GLY A 46 23.38 0.32 -2.41
CA GLY A 46 22.49 -0.82 -2.20
C GLY A 46 21.02 -0.41 -2.17
N VAL A 47 20.33 -0.70 -1.06
CA VAL A 47 18.91 -0.37 -0.86
C VAL A 47 18.68 0.89 -0.01
N THR A 48 19.71 1.70 0.26
CA THR A 48 19.52 2.95 1.04
C THR A 48 18.51 3.92 0.42
N TRP A 49 18.26 3.86 -0.90
CA TRP A 49 17.25 4.68 -1.57
C TRP A 49 15.80 4.32 -1.16
N VAL A 50 15.54 3.08 -0.72
CA VAL A 50 14.25 2.72 -0.10
C VAL A 50 14.25 2.89 1.40
N HIS A 51 15.38 3.15 2.04
CA HIS A 51 15.43 3.56 3.44
C HIS A 51 15.38 5.08 3.59
N GLY A 52 15.30 5.58 4.83
CA GLY A 52 15.23 7.00 5.16
C GLY A 52 13.99 7.69 4.59
N THR A 53 13.01 6.89 4.19
CA THR A 53 11.75 7.36 3.62
C THR A 53 10.85 7.89 4.73
N ARG A 54 10.13 8.95 4.38
CA ARG A 54 8.94 9.42 5.06
C ARG A 54 7.69 8.92 4.32
N ILE A 55 6.54 9.28 4.84
CA ILE A 55 5.28 9.12 4.13
C ILE A 55 4.95 10.44 3.44
N GLY A 56 4.97 10.47 2.11
CA GLY A 56 4.53 11.61 1.31
C GLY A 56 3.01 11.73 1.30
N ILE A 57 2.49 12.93 1.00
CA ILE A 57 1.07 13.25 0.94
C ILE A 57 0.78 13.98 -0.37
N ALA A 58 -0.21 13.49 -1.11
CA ALA A 58 -0.83 14.19 -2.23
C ALA A 58 -2.34 14.31 -2.00
N THR A 59 -2.97 15.35 -2.56
CA THR A 59 -4.42 15.59 -2.39
C THR A 59 -5.16 15.68 -3.71
N SER A 60 -6.41 15.24 -3.70
CA SER A 60 -7.29 15.29 -4.86
C SER A 60 -8.75 15.53 -4.44
N PRO A 61 -9.50 16.43 -5.10
CA PRO A 61 -10.93 16.59 -4.84
C PRO A 61 -11.77 15.45 -5.44
N ASP A 62 -11.27 14.73 -6.45
CA ASP A 62 -12.04 13.79 -7.28
C ASP A 62 -11.36 12.42 -7.49
N GLY A 63 -10.11 12.26 -7.02
CA GLY A 63 -9.28 11.08 -7.21
C GLY A 63 -8.62 10.97 -8.59
N ALA A 64 -8.89 11.90 -9.52
CA ALA A 64 -8.31 11.91 -10.86
C ALA A 64 -7.02 12.71 -10.91
N LYS A 65 -7.01 13.92 -10.34
CA LYS A 65 -5.84 14.81 -10.37
C LYS A 65 -5.28 14.98 -8.97
N TRP A 66 -4.02 14.61 -8.80
CA TRP A 66 -3.33 14.64 -7.51
C TRP A 66 -2.28 15.74 -7.49
N THR A 67 -2.23 16.48 -6.40
CA THR A 67 -1.22 17.53 -6.17
C THR A 67 -0.42 17.19 -4.92
N TYR A 68 0.90 17.23 -5.02
CA TYR A 68 1.77 17.06 -3.85
C TYR A 68 1.43 18.10 -2.78
N LYS A 69 1.36 17.66 -1.53
CA LYS A 69 1.06 18.52 -0.38
C LYS A 69 2.29 18.68 0.51
N ASP A 70 2.76 17.59 1.11
CA ASP A 70 3.90 17.57 2.03
C ASP A 70 4.24 16.09 2.35
N THR A 71 4.82 15.84 3.52
CA THR A 71 5.06 14.56 4.16
C THR A 71 4.35 14.54 5.51
N ALA A 72 3.86 13.36 5.91
CA ALA A 72 3.24 13.16 7.21
C ALA A 72 4.22 13.51 8.35
N ASN A 73 3.79 14.35 9.27
CA ASN A 73 4.56 14.73 10.45
C ASN A 73 4.39 13.67 11.55
N ILE A 74 5.25 12.65 11.52
CA ILE A 74 5.24 11.54 12.49
C ILE A 74 6.16 11.88 13.67
N ASN A 75 5.56 12.04 14.85
CA ASN A 75 6.28 12.32 16.09
C ASN A 75 6.68 11.01 16.80
N TYR A 76 7.59 10.26 16.16
CA TYR A 76 8.19 9.05 16.69
C TYR A 76 9.61 8.90 16.16
N ARG A 77 10.60 9.19 17.01
CA ARG A 77 12.02 9.23 16.63
C ARG A 77 12.89 8.65 17.75
N PRO A 78 12.69 7.37 18.12
CA PRO A 78 13.49 6.72 19.16
C PRO A 78 14.97 6.59 18.78
N VAL A 79 15.29 6.71 17.49
CA VAL A 79 16.64 6.72 16.92
C VAL A 79 16.80 7.92 15.99
N SER A 80 18.05 8.32 15.71
CA SER A 80 18.37 9.48 14.88
C SER A 80 17.99 9.30 13.41
N GLU A 81 18.16 8.08 12.89
CA GLU A 81 17.81 7.71 11.53
C GLU A 81 16.71 6.64 11.55
N TYR A 82 15.73 6.79 10.68
CA TYR A 82 14.55 5.93 10.65
C TYR A 82 13.92 5.95 9.26
N THR A 83 13.04 4.99 9.02
CA THR A 83 12.39 4.75 7.73
C THR A 83 10.93 4.38 7.95
N HIS A 84 10.04 4.87 7.08
CA HIS A 84 8.62 4.53 7.07
C HIS A 84 8.20 3.97 5.71
N TRP A 85 7.50 2.82 5.70
CA TRP A 85 6.95 2.19 4.49
C TRP A 85 5.48 1.82 4.64
N ALA A 86 4.79 1.76 3.50
CA ALA A 86 3.50 1.12 3.31
C ALA A 86 2.49 1.50 4.40
N PRO A 87 2.02 2.76 4.42
CA PRO A 87 0.99 3.17 5.37
C PRO A 87 -0.33 2.48 5.04
N CYS A 88 -1.09 2.08 6.05
CA CYS A 88 -2.52 1.81 5.98
C CYS A 88 -3.23 2.77 6.94
N ILE A 89 -4.33 3.37 6.49
CA ILE A 89 -5.04 4.39 7.27
C ILE A 89 -6.54 4.08 7.28
N ILE A 90 -7.11 4.08 8.48
CA ILE A 90 -8.54 4.00 8.69
C ILE A 90 -9.01 5.13 9.61
N GLU A 91 -10.31 5.41 9.59
CA GLU A 91 -10.94 6.33 10.51
C GLU A 91 -11.94 5.57 11.39
N GLU A 92 -11.86 5.80 12.70
CA GLU A 92 -12.80 5.26 13.67
C GLU A 92 -13.20 6.38 14.64
N LYS A 93 -14.50 6.68 14.68
CA LYS A 93 -15.11 7.64 15.63
C LYS A 93 -14.43 9.02 15.67
N GLY A 94 -14.06 9.56 14.52
CA GLY A 94 -13.45 10.89 14.37
C GLY A 94 -11.93 10.91 14.55
N LEU A 95 -11.30 9.76 14.82
CA LEU A 95 -9.85 9.63 14.94
C LEU A 95 -9.31 8.82 13.76
N TYR A 96 -8.24 9.32 13.15
CA TYR A 96 -7.51 8.57 12.13
C TYR A 96 -6.44 7.71 12.78
N HIS A 97 -6.36 6.45 12.36
CA HIS A 97 -5.36 5.49 12.78
C HIS A 97 -4.50 5.13 11.58
N MET A 98 -3.18 5.22 11.72
CA MET A 98 -2.24 4.77 10.71
C MET A 98 -1.40 3.65 11.28
N PHE A 99 -1.31 2.57 10.51
CA PHE A 99 -0.36 1.49 10.74
C PHE A 99 0.65 1.54 9.60
N LEU A 100 1.94 1.46 9.91
CA LEU A 100 2.98 1.46 8.89
C LEU A 100 4.18 0.65 9.34
N THR A 101 5.03 0.27 8.40
CA THR A 101 6.31 -0.36 8.69
C THR A 101 7.34 0.69 9.13
N TYR A 102 7.90 0.51 10.32
CA TYR A 102 9.00 1.30 10.86
C TYR A 102 10.30 0.49 10.84
N VAL A 103 11.35 1.06 10.26
CA VAL A 103 12.72 0.52 10.30
C VAL A 103 13.62 1.49 11.07
N PRO A 104 14.36 1.04 12.11
CA PRO A 104 15.18 1.89 12.97
C PRO A 104 16.53 2.23 12.33
N GLY A 105 16.54 2.76 11.12
CA GLY A 105 17.77 3.21 10.47
C GLY A 105 17.69 3.31 8.95
N VAL A 106 18.82 3.71 8.37
CA VAL A 106 19.09 3.69 6.94
C VAL A 106 20.13 2.63 6.65
N PHE A 107 19.79 1.64 5.83
CA PHE A 107 20.62 0.46 5.63
C PHE A 107 20.86 0.18 4.14
N ALA A 108 22.03 -0.39 3.83
CA ALA A 108 22.41 -0.75 2.47
C ALA A 108 21.93 -2.15 2.04
N ASP A 109 21.43 -2.94 3.00
CA ASP A 109 20.87 -4.28 2.77
C ASP A 109 19.57 -4.51 3.58
N TRP A 110 18.97 -5.69 3.42
CA TRP A 110 17.67 -6.03 3.99
C TRP A 110 17.74 -6.72 5.36
N ASN A 111 18.91 -6.97 5.94
CA ASN A 111 19.04 -7.80 7.13
C ASN A 111 18.94 -7.01 8.45
N HIS A 112 17.86 -6.25 8.58
CA HIS A 112 17.62 -5.38 9.74
C HIS A 112 16.22 -5.58 10.34
N PRO A 113 15.98 -5.19 11.60
CA PRO A 113 14.66 -5.26 12.19
C PRO A 113 13.69 -4.28 11.53
N ARG A 114 12.41 -4.63 11.51
CA ARG A 114 11.31 -3.75 11.11
C ARG A 114 10.01 -4.25 11.74
N ASN A 115 9.26 -3.30 12.27
CA ASN A 115 8.04 -3.57 13.00
C ASN A 115 6.93 -2.70 12.43
N ILE A 116 5.69 -3.16 12.57
CA ILE A 116 4.53 -2.31 12.34
C ILE A 116 4.33 -1.44 13.59
N ILE A 117 4.12 -0.13 13.40
CA ILE A 117 3.78 0.79 14.48
C ILE A 117 2.39 1.38 14.29
N HIS A 118 1.73 1.74 15.39
CA HIS A 118 0.43 2.38 15.42
C HIS A 118 0.58 3.87 15.75
N LEU A 119 -0.01 4.69 14.89
CA LEU A 119 -0.04 6.13 14.97
C LEU A 119 -1.50 6.62 14.96
N THR A 120 -1.76 7.78 15.55
CA THR A 120 -3.07 8.45 15.47
C THR A 120 -2.96 9.91 15.07
N SER A 121 -4.01 10.43 14.43
CA SER A 121 -4.11 11.81 14.00
C SER A 121 -5.56 12.30 14.00
N THR A 122 -5.76 13.58 14.25
CA THR A 122 -7.07 14.26 14.10
C THR A 122 -7.15 15.10 12.83
N ASP A 123 -6.05 15.27 12.10
CA ASP A 123 -5.95 16.17 10.94
C ASP A 123 -5.29 15.53 9.71
N LEU A 124 -4.92 14.24 9.80
CA LEU A 124 -4.21 13.46 8.78
C LEU A 124 -2.79 13.96 8.46
N LEU A 125 -2.32 15.03 9.11
CA LEU A 125 -1.00 15.63 8.87
C LEU A 125 -0.04 15.33 10.03
N ASN A 126 -0.49 15.51 11.26
CA ASN A 126 0.29 15.36 12.48
C ASN A 126 -0.07 14.04 13.16
N TRP A 127 0.93 13.18 13.34
CA TRP A 127 0.77 11.81 13.79
C TRP A 127 1.51 11.58 15.10
N LYS A 128 0.78 11.06 16.09
CA LYS A 128 1.31 10.68 17.40
C LYS A 128 1.47 9.16 17.48
N TYR A 129 2.63 8.71 17.94
CA TYR A 129 2.84 7.30 18.26
C TYR A 129 1.99 6.84 19.44
N ILE A 130 1.38 5.67 19.28
CA ILE A 130 0.57 5.01 20.30
C ILE A 130 1.25 3.75 20.80
N SER A 131 1.58 2.83 19.90
CA SER A 131 2.12 1.53 20.26
C SER A 131 2.83 0.83 19.09
N THR A 132 3.49 -0.28 19.39
CA THR A 132 3.98 -1.25 18.42
C THR A 132 3.19 -2.53 18.65
N PRO A 133 2.26 -2.93 17.76
CA PRO A 133 1.52 -4.18 17.90
C PRO A 133 2.43 -5.39 18.09
N ALA A 134 2.09 -6.26 19.04
CA ALA A 134 2.79 -7.53 19.25
C ALA A 134 2.35 -8.54 18.18
N LEU A 135 3.07 -8.55 17.06
CA LEU A 135 2.87 -9.45 15.93
C LEU A 135 3.83 -10.66 15.99
N ALA A 136 3.87 -11.47 14.94
CA ALA A 136 4.62 -12.72 14.93
C ALA A 136 6.12 -12.56 15.23
N ASN A 137 6.77 -11.46 14.84
CA ASN A 137 8.18 -11.16 15.09
C ASN A 137 8.56 -9.73 14.65
N ASP A 138 9.86 -9.40 14.68
CA ASP A 138 10.49 -8.13 14.32
C ASP A 138 10.95 -8.00 12.85
N LYS A 139 10.40 -8.83 11.97
CA LYS A 139 10.52 -8.74 10.51
C LYS A 139 9.15 -8.89 9.86
N VAL A 140 8.27 -7.96 10.19
CA VAL A 140 6.90 -7.86 9.69
C VAL A 140 6.69 -6.50 9.04
N ILE A 141 5.98 -6.47 7.91
CA ILE A 141 5.81 -5.27 7.09
C ILE A 141 4.39 -5.20 6.50
N ASP A 142 4.11 -4.07 5.87
CA ASP A 142 2.97 -3.85 4.97
C ASP A 142 1.62 -4.18 5.63
N PRO A 143 1.25 -3.45 6.70
CA PRO A 143 -0.04 -3.65 7.34
C PRO A 143 -1.17 -3.18 6.42
N ASP A 144 -2.28 -3.89 6.46
CA ASP A 144 -3.59 -3.40 6.04
C ASP A 144 -4.64 -3.75 7.08
N VAL A 145 -5.55 -2.81 7.38
CA VAL A 145 -6.49 -2.93 8.50
C VAL A 145 -7.90 -2.68 8.01
N MET A 146 -8.81 -3.61 8.34
CA MET A 146 -10.23 -3.45 8.08
C MET A 146 -11.05 -3.70 9.36
N LYS A 147 -12.16 -2.97 9.48
CA LYS A 147 -13.18 -3.23 10.50
C LYS A 147 -14.03 -4.43 10.07
N LEU A 148 -14.23 -5.37 10.98
CA LEU A 148 -15.03 -6.58 10.79
C LEU A 148 -16.53 -6.29 11.03
N PRO A 149 -17.44 -7.15 10.52
CA PRO A 149 -18.89 -6.98 10.72
C PRO A 149 -19.35 -6.97 12.18
N ASP A 150 -18.60 -7.65 13.06
CA ASP A 150 -18.87 -7.66 14.51
C ASP A 150 -18.39 -6.39 15.24
N GLY A 151 -17.78 -5.46 14.50
CA GLY A 151 -17.26 -4.20 15.02
C GLY A 151 -15.82 -4.25 15.54
N THR A 152 -15.20 -5.42 15.55
CA THR A 152 -13.75 -5.57 15.82
C THR A 152 -12.93 -5.24 14.58
N PHE A 153 -11.61 -5.42 14.63
CA PHE A 153 -10.68 -5.05 13.56
C PHE A 153 -9.73 -6.20 13.28
N ARG A 154 -9.35 -6.35 12.01
CA ARG A 154 -8.33 -7.29 11.56
C ARG A 154 -7.25 -6.54 10.81
N MET A 155 -6.00 -6.86 11.12
CA MET A 155 -4.82 -6.44 10.38
C MET A 155 -4.30 -7.64 9.60
N TRP A 156 -4.08 -7.49 8.30
CA TRP A 156 -3.24 -8.38 7.52
C TRP A 156 -1.86 -7.76 7.35
N TYR A 157 -0.83 -8.59 7.34
CA TYR A 157 0.54 -8.12 7.22
C TYR A 157 1.45 -9.19 6.65
N ASN A 158 2.58 -8.79 6.08
CA ASN A 158 3.60 -9.72 5.62
C ASN A 158 4.51 -10.18 6.76
N ASN A 159 4.71 -11.48 6.90
CA ASN A 159 5.70 -12.08 7.79
C ASN A 159 6.90 -12.58 6.98
N GLU A 160 8.00 -11.81 6.99
CA GLU A 160 9.17 -12.13 6.16
C GLU A 160 9.89 -13.41 6.60
N LYS A 161 9.94 -13.68 7.90
CA LYS A 161 10.64 -14.87 8.45
C LYS A 161 9.95 -16.17 8.05
N ASP A 162 8.69 -16.11 7.69
CA ASP A 162 7.91 -17.24 7.21
C ASP A 162 7.70 -17.13 5.69
N HIS A 163 8.80 -17.07 4.94
CA HIS A 163 8.81 -17.05 3.48
C HIS A 163 7.90 -15.97 2.85
N LYS A 164 7.80 -14.80 3.50
CA LYS A 164 6.92 -13.70 3.07
C LYS A 164 5.45 -14.12 2.97
N SER A 165 4.96 -14.93 3.90
CA SER A 165 3.54 -15.29 3.97
C SER A 165 2.71 -14.13 4.54
N ILE A 166 1.44 -14.02 4.13
CA ILE A 166 0.51 -13.06 4.73
C ILE A 166 -0.10 -13.66 6.00
N TYR A 167 0.06 -12.95 7.10
CA TYR A 167 -0.48 -13.24 8.43
C TYR A 167 -1.64 -12.30 8.74
N TYR A 168 -2.36 -12.58 9.82
CA TYR A 168 -3.30 -11.63 10.38
C TYR A 168 -3.29 -11.60 11.91
N ALA A 169 -3.73 -10.46 12.45
CA ALA A 169 -3.97 -10.23 13.87
C ALA A 169 -5.34 -9.58 14.05
N ASP A 170 -6.01 -9.87 15.16
CA ASP A 170 -7.31 -9.30 15.50
C ASP A 170 -7.18 -8.32 16.67
N SER A 171 -8.02 -7.29 16.67
CA SER A 171 -8.11 -6.29 17.73
C SER A 171 -9.55 -5.90 18.03
N PRO A 172 -9.96 -5.80 19.31
CA PRO A 172 -11.28 -5.28 19.65
C PRO A 172 -11.36 -3.75 19.55
N ASP A 173 -10.23 -3.04 19.51
CA ASP A 173 -10.19 -1.59 19.79
C ASP A 173 -9.11 -0.80 19.02
N LEU A 174 -8.43 -1.43 18.06
CA LEU A 174 -7.25 -0.93 17.32
C LEU A 174 -5.97 -0.74 18.15
N ASN A 175 -6.00 -0.96 19.46
CA ASN A 175 -4.88 -0.74 20.35
C ASN A 175 -4.25 -2.04 20.84
N THR A 176 -5.09 -3.03 21.17
CA THR A 176 -4.67 -4.34 21.65
C THR A 176 -4.80 -5.37 20.53
N TRP A 177 -3.70 -6.00 20.14
CA TRP A 177 -3.65 -6.93 19.01
C TRP A 177 -3.30 -8.35 19.48
N THR A 178 -3.97 -9.34 18.91
CA THR A 178 -3.68 -10.76 19.10
C THR A 178 -3.33 -11.37 17.75
N ASP A 179 -2.08 -11.80 17.57
CA ASP A 179 -1.66 -12.53 16.38
C ASP A 179 -2.44 -13.85 16.22
N LYS A 180 -2.84 -14.16 14.98
CA LYS A 180 -3.62 -15.35 14.62
C LYS A 180 -2.90 -16.26 13.62
N GLY A 181 -1.68 -15.92 13.23
CA GLY A 181 -0.88 -16.68 12.27
C GLY A 181 -1.25 -16.45 10.81
N LYS A 182 -0.98 -17.45 9.96
CA LYS A 182 -1.12 -17.37 8.50
C LYS A 182 -2.58 -17.17 8.06
N ALA A 183 -2.83 -16.14 7.23
CA ALA A 183 -4.10 -15.90 6.55
C ALA A 183 -4.19 -16.68 5.22
N ILE A 184 -3.13 -16.62 4.41
CA ILE A 184 -3.02 -17.35 3.13
C ILE A 184 -1.75 -18.21 3.13
N ARG A 185 -1.76 -19.31 2.38
CA ARG A 185 -0.71 -20.36 2.43
C ARG A 185 -0.22 -20.85 1.07
N ASP A 186 -0.73 -20.26 -0.01
CA ASP A 186 -0.48 -20.71 -1.37
C ASP A 186 0.86 -20.21 -1.91
N MET A 187 1.23 -18.95 -1.64
CA MET A 187 2.48 -18.38 -2.13
C MET A 187 2.98 -17.14 -1.36
N PRO A 188 4.29 -16.83 -1.48
CA PRO A 188 4.89 -15.60 -0.97
C PRO A 188 4.27 -14.33 -1.59
N GLY A 189 4.21 -13.25 -0.81
CA GLY A 189 3.85 -11.91 -1.30
C GLY A 189 3.89 -10.85 -0.20
N GLU A 190 3.64 -9.60 -0.55
CA GLU A 190 3.58 -8.45 0.37
C GLU A 190 2.42 -7.52 0.00
N GLY A 191 2.27 -6.41 0.72
CA GLY A 191 1.18 -5.46 0.48
C GLY A 191 -0.21 -6.07 0.41
N PRO A 192 -0.68 -6.79 1.44
CA PRO A 192 -2.08 -7.20 1.48
C PRO A 192 -2.98 -5.96 1.49
N VAL A 193 -4.09 -5.99 0.74
CA VAL A 193 -5.13 -4.96 0.78
C VAL A 193 -6.48 -5.65 0.79
N ALA A 194 -7.20 -5.55 1.90
CA ALA A 194 -8.50 -6.17 2.11
C ALA A 194 -9.63 -5.14 1.97
N PHE A 195 -10.67 -5.50 1.20
CA PHE A 195 -11.82 -4.62 0.98
C PHE A 195 -13.09 -5.40 0.70
N SER A 196 -14.25 -4.78 0.94
CA SER A 196 -15.56 -5.35 0.59
C SER A 196 -16.08 -4.75 -0.70
N TRP A 197 -16.46 -5.59 -1.67
CA TRP A 197 -17.04 -5.16 -2.93
C TRP A 197 -17.87 -6.26 -3.58
N LYS A 198 -18.99 -5.89 -4.21
CA LYS A 198 -19.91 -6.82 -4.91
C LYS A 198 -20.39 -8.00 -4.05
N GLY A 199 -20.61 -7.76 -2.76
CA GLY A 199 -21.15 -8.76 -1.82
C GLY A 199 -20.13 -9.75 -1.26
N HIS A 200 -18.85 -9.61 -1.62
CA HIS A 200 -17.76 -10.44 -1.11
C HIS A 200 -16.68 -9.58 -0.45
N TYR A 201 -15.79 -10.24 0.29
CA TYR A 201 -14.51 -9.68 0.68
C TYR A 201 -13.44 -10.10 -0.31
N TRP A 202 -12.51 -9.19 -0.52
CA TRP A 202 -11.40 -9.36 -1.43
C TRP A 202 -10.11 -9.04 -0.71
N MET A 203 -9.04 -9.73 -1.10
CA MET A 203 -7.68 -9.37 -0.74
C MET A 203 -6.83 -9.35 -1.99
N ILE A 204 -6.08 -8.28 -2.17
CA ILE A 204 -5.03 -8.16 -3.19
C ILE A 204 -3.68 -8.29 -2.49
N VAL A 205 -2.74 -9.02 -3.11
CA VAL A 205 -1.38 -9.23 -2.57
C VAL A 205 -0.37 -9.09 -3.70
N ASP A 206 0.66 -8.26 -3.52
CA ASP A 206 1.79 -8.19 -4.44
C ASP A 206 2.61 -9.49 -4.36
N ASN A 207 2.61 -10.25 -5.44
CA ASN A 207 3.35 -11.50 -5.53
C ASN A 207 4.68 -11.37 -6.30
N TRP A 208 5.10 -10.14 -6.61
CA TRP A 208 6.25 -9.80 -7.47
C TRP A 208 6.18 -10.39 -8.89
N LYS A 209 4.96 -10.64 -9.36
CA LYS A 209 4.65 -11.09 -10.73
C LYS A 209 3.25 -10.63 -11.14
N GLY A 210 2.92 -9.40 -10.77
CA GLY A 210 1.55 -8.92 -10.64
C GLY A 210 0.93 -9.31 -9.31
N MET A 211 -0.32 -8.89 -9.10
CA MET A 211 -1.00 -9.01 -7.83
C MET A 211 -1.99 -10.17 -7.82
N GLY A 212 -1.84 -11.07 -6.85
CA GLY A 212 -2.80 -12.13 -6.56
C GLY A 212 -4.10 -11.56 -6.03
N VAL A 213 -5.22 -12.21 -6.37
CA VAL A 213 -6.55 -11.86 -5.91
C VAL A 213 -7.13 -13.03 -5.13
N TYR A 214 -7.68 -12.74 -3.96
CA TYR A 214 -8.35 -13.71 -3.12
C TYR A 214 -9.75 -13.22 -2.80
N GLN A 215 -10.72 -14.12 -2.80
CA GLN A 215 -12.09 -13.87 -2.40
C GLN A 215 -12.38 -14.56 -1.07
N SER A 216 -13.20 -13.96 -0.22
CA SER A 216 -13.68 -14.56 1.01
C SER A 216 -15.12 -14.10 1.30
N ASP A 217 -15.88 -14.95 1.98
CA ASP A 217 -17.20 -14.62 2.52
C ASP A 217 -17.15 -14.31 4.04
N ASP A 218 -16.04 -14.62 4.72
CA ASP A 218 -15.92 -14.59 6.18
C ASP A 218 -14.61 -13.98 6.71
N LEU A 219 -13.79 -13.41 5.81
CA LEU A 219 -12.50 -12.77 6.08
C LEU A 219 -11.42 -13.68 6.68
N SER A 220 -11.68 -14.98 6.73
CA SER A 220 -10.83 -15.98 7.37
C SER A 220 -10.43 -17.09 6.40
N ASN A 221 -11.34 -17.47 5.50
CA ASN A 221 -11.14 -18.44 4.45
C ASN A 221 -11.02 -17.73 3.10
N TRP A 222 -9.84 -17.80 2.50
CA TRP A 222 -9.51 -17.10 1.27
C TRP A 222 -9.37 -18.08 0.11
N LYS A 223 -10.17 -17.88 -0.94
CA LYS A 223 -10.07 -18.61 -2.21
C LYS A 223 -9.31 -17.76 -3.21
N ARG A 224 -8.17 -18.28 -3.66
CA ARG A 224 -7.35 -17.63 -4.69
C ARG A 224 -8.05 -17.68 -6.05
N GLN A 225 -8.04 -16.55 -6.75
CA GLN A 225 -8.31 -16.47 -8.18
C GLN A 225 -7.10 -16.98 -8.99
N GLU A 226 -7.35 -17.60 -10.15
CA GLU A 226 -6.26 -18.07 -11.01
C GLU A 226 -5.43 -16.90 -11.58
N GLU A 227 -6.13 -15.96 -12.24
CA GLU A 227 -5.53 -14.78 -12.87
C GLU A 227 -5.07 -13.73 -11.85
N ARG A 228 -3.95 -13.08 -12.15
CA ARG A 228 -3.42 -11.94 -11.40
C ARG A 228 -3.80 -10.63 -12.07
N LEU A 229 -3.96 -9.60 -11.26
CA LEU A 229 -4.05 -8.23 -11.74
C LEU A 229 -2.65 -7.73 -12.09
N VAL A 230 -2.58 -6.83 -13.08
CA VAL A 230 -1.35 -6.11 -13.44
C VAL A 230 -0.07 -6.97 -13.53
N GLU A 231 -0.20 -8.21 -14.02
CA GLU A 231 0.92 -9.11 -14.30
C GLU A 231 1.64 -8.78 -15.61
N LYS A 232 0.91 -8.35 -16.64
CA LYS A 232 1.48 -8.04 -17.96
C LYS A 232 1.72 -6.53 -18.10
N PRO A 233 2.87 -6.08 -18.64
CA PRO A 233 3.12 -4.68 -18.98
C PRO A 233 1.95 -4.02 -19.70
N GLY A 234 1.69 -2.76 -19.39
CA GLY A 234 0.83 -1.88 -20.18
C GLY A 234 1.58 -1.23 -21.35
N LYS A 235 0.85 -0.42 -22.11
CA LYS A 235 1.35 0.35 -23.26
C LYS A 235 1.73 1.79 -22.89
N GLY A 236 1.29 2.28 -21.73
CA GLY A 236 1.64 3.61 -21.25
C GLY A 236 3.13 3.74 -20.97
N LYS A 237 3.73 4.90 -21.31
CA LYS A 237 5.18 5.16 -21.16
C LYS A 237 5.73 4.79 -19.79
N ASP A 238 4.98 5.06 -18.73
CA ASP A 238 5.37 4.82 -17.34
C ASP A 238 4.65 3.59 -16.70
N ASP A 239 4.11 2.67 -17.51
CA ASP A 239 3.33 1.50 -17.06
C ASP A 239 3.77 0.20 -17.76
N GLN A 240 5.04 0.13 -18.17
CA GLN A 240 5.62 -1.01 -18.90
C GLN A 240 6.23 -2.08 -17.99
N ALA A 241 6.17 -1.88 -16.67
CA ALA A 241 6.52 -2.87 -15.67
C ALA A 241 5.27 -3.55 -15.09
N ILE A 242 5.45 -4.67 -14.39
CA ILE A 242 4.39 -5.20 -13.53
C ILE A 242 3.95 -4.15 -12.49
N GLY A 243 2.69 -4.21 -12.06
CA GLY A 243 2.24 -3.42 -10.93
C GLY A 243 2.68 -4.07 -9.62
N GLY A 244 3.10 -3.25 -8.66
CA GLY A 244 3.41 -3.67 -7.29
C GLY A 244 2.33 -3.24 -6.29
N HIS A 245 2.68 -3.29 -4.99
CA HIS A 245 1.86 -2.87 -3.85
C HIS A 245 0.86 -1.75 -4.20
N ALA A 246 -0.40 -1.98 -3.83
CA ALA A 246 -1.52 -1.15 -4.22
C ALA A 246 -2.35 -0.68 -3.03
N ASP A 247 -3.39 0.07 -3.34
CA ASP A 247 -4.55 0.31 -2.51
C ASP A 247 -5.82 0.28 -3.38
N VAL A 248 -6.96 0.01 -2.76
CA VAL A 248 -8.25 -0.08 -3.44
C VAL A 248 -9.26 0.87 -2.82
N VAL A 249 -9.78 1.77 -3.64
CA VAL A 249 -10.89 2.64 -3.26
C VAL A 249 -12.18 2.12 -3.87
N VAL A 250 -13.08 1.63 -3.02
CA VAL A 250 -14.47 1.30 -3.40
C VAL A 250 -15.30 2.59 -3.38
N ASN A 251 -15.95 2.89 -4.49
CA ASN A 251 -16.74 4.10 -4.71
C ASN A 251 -18.14 3.74 -5.19
N GLY A 252 -19.00 3.34 -4.24
CA GLY A 252 -20.32 2.79 -4.54
C GLY A 252 -20.22 1.42 -5.21
N ASP A 253 -20.70 1.31 -6.43
CA ASP A 253 -20.70 0.05 -7.21
C ASP A 253 -19.41 -0.19 -8.00
N ARG A 254 -18.48 0.77 -8.00
CA ARG A 254 -17.19 0.72 -8.70
C ARG A 254 -16.03 0.60 -7.71
N ALA A 255 -14.90 0.07 -8.16
CA ALA A 255 -13.69 0.01 -7.36
C ALA A 255 -12.48 0.40 -8.23
N TYR A 256 -11.51 1.08 -7.63
CA TYR A 256 -10.32 1.58 -8.31
C TYR A 256 -9.06 1.07 -7.62
N LEU A 257 -8.16 0.49 -8.40
CA LEU A 257 -6.87 0.00 -7.96
C LEU A 257 -5.81 1.07 -8.24
N PHE A 258 -5.23 1.61 -7.18
CA PHE A 258 -4.07 2.50 -7.25
C PHE A 258 -2.83 1.69 -6.96
N TYR A 259 -1.90 1.61 -7.89
CA TYR A 259 -0.72 0.74 -7.78
C TYR A 259 0.52 1.46 -8.25
N PHE A 260 1.69 1.09 -7.72
CA PHE A 260 2.94 1.66 -8.25
C PHE A 260 3.56 0.78 -9.34
N THR A 261 4.33 1.40 -10.22
CA THR A 261 5.21 0.73 -11.18
C THR A 261 6.62 1.31 -11.09
N HIS A 262 7.61 0.60 -11.64
CA HIS A 262 8.95 1.12 -11.88
C HIS A 262 9.18 1.31 -13.39
N PRO A 263 8.97 2.51 -13.95
CA PRO A 263 9.01 2.76 -15.39
C PRO A 263 10.30 2.36 -16.10
N GLY A 264 11.45 2.51 -15.43
CA GLY A 264 12.75 2.15 -16.00
C GLY A 264 13.11 0.66 -15.92
N ARG A 265 12.21 -0.20 -15.43
CA ARG A 265 12.45 -1.65 -15.35
C ARG A 265 11.78 -2.39 -16.50
N GLY A 266 12.43 -3.48 -16.93
CA GLY A 266 11.77 -4.45 -17.80
C GLY A 266 10.65 -5.20 -17.08
N PRO A 267 9.79 -5.91 -17.83
CA PRO A 267 8.58 -6.55 -17.32
C PRO A 267 8.75 -7.51 -16.14
N LYS A 268 9.92 -8.13 -15.98
CA LYS A 268 10.19 -9.16 -14.97
C LYS A 268 11.51 -8.95 -14.24
N ASP A 269 12.10 -7.77 -14.37
CA ASP A 269 13.42 -7.51 -13.81
C ASP A 269 13.29 -7.28 -12.30
N ALA A 270 13.90 -8.18 -11.53
CA ALA A 270 14.20 -7.89 -10.13
C ALA A 270 15.09 -6.63 -10.07
N MET A 271 14.99 -5.86 -8.99
CA MET A 271 15.84 -4.68 -8.84
C MET A 271 17.32 -5.09 -8.81
N PRO A 272 18.17 -4.65 -9.76
CA PRO A 272 19.58 -5.00 -9.74
C PRO A 272 20.30 -4.27 -8.60
N ALA A 273 21.36 -4.88 -8.09
CA ALA A 273 22.31 -4.19 -7.24
C ALA A 273 22.95 -3.04 -8.04
N GLY A 274 22.90 -1.82 -7.51
CA GLY A 274 23.42 -0.64 -8.19
C GLY A 274 22.50 -0.05 -9.26
N ALA A 275 21.20 -0.36 -9.23
CA ALA A 275 20.18 0.30 -10.05
C ALA A 275 20.38 1.83 -10.08
N ASP A 276 20.26 2.46 -11.24
CA ASP A 276 20.33 3.91 -11.36
C ASP A 276 18.99 4.58 -10.97
N ARG A 277 18.92 5.91 -11.09
CA ARG A 277 17.68 6.65 -10.80
C ARG A 277 16.50 6.12 -11.62
N ASP A 278 16.67 5.84 -12.90
CA ASP A 278 15.55 5.55 -13.79
C ASP A 278 14.95 4.17 -13.47
N MET A 279 15.77 3.20 -13.05
CA MET A 279 15.32 1.91 -12.53
C MET A 279 14.66 2.01 -11.14
N ARG A 280 15.13 2.95 -10.29
CA ARG A 280 14.58 3.22 -8.95
C ARG A 280 13.27 3.98 -8.98
N ARG A 281 13.10 4.87 -9.98
CA ARG A 281 11.93 5.72 -10.14
C ARG A 281 10.66 4.90 -10.02
N SER A 282 9.68 5.42 -9.29
CA SER A 282 8.36 4.83 -9.22
C SER A 282 7.26 5.89 -9.27
N VAL A 283 6.16 5.49 -9.89
CA VAL A 283 4.98 6.33 -10.10
C VAL A 283 3.74 5.55 -9.68
N ILE A 284 2.67 6.26 -9.34
CA ILE A 284 1.37 5.66 -9.08
C ILE A 284 0.53 5.69 -10.37
N GLN A 285 -0.11 4.59 -10.67
CA GLN A 285 -1.12 4.40 -11.71
C GLN A 285 -2.49 4.20 -11.07
N VAL A 286 -3.55 4.35 -11.85
CA VAL A 286 -4.91 3.97 -11.43
C VAL A 286 -5.62 3.25 -12.56
N VAL A 287 -6.32 2.18 -12.21
CA VAL A 287 -7.20 1.43 -13.10
C VAL A 287 -8.51 1.09 -12.40
N GLU A 288 -9.60 1.04 -13.15
CA GLU A 288 -10.88 0.54 -12.61
C GLU A 288 -10.89 -0.99 -12.57
N LEU A 289 -11.28 -1.54 -11.42
CA LEU A 289 -11.55 -2.97 -11.27
C LEU A 289 -12.92 -3.31 -11.88
N LYS A 290 -13.00 -4.46 -12.55
CA LYS A 290 -14.21 -4.99 -13.17
C LYS A 290 -14.56 -6.32 -12.54
N TYR A 291 -15.80 -6.43 -12.07
CA TYR A 291 -16.35 -7.69 -11.58
C TYR A 291 -17.02 -8.43 -12.74
N LYS A 292 -16.66 -9.68 -12.94
CA LYS A 292 -17.10 -10.52 -14.06
C LYS A 292 -18.24 -11.44 -13.61
N GLU A 293 -19.03 -11.93 -14.57
CA GLU A 293 -20.17 -12.80 -14.30
C GLU A 293 -19.78 -14.14 -13.66
N ASP A 294 -18.55 -14.60 -13.90
CA ASP A 294 -17.97 -15.79 -13.29
C ASP A 294 -17.48 -15.59 -11.84
N GLY A 295 -17.69 -14.40 -11.28
CA GLY A 295 -17.31 -14.06 -9.92
C GLY A 295 -15.84 -13.66 -9.73
N THR A 296 -15.12 -13.33 -10.80
CA THR A 296 -13.72 -12.86 -10.74
C THR A 296 -13.59 -11.33 -10.81
N ILE A 297 -12.45 -10.81 -10.34
CA ILE A 297 -12.05 -9.41 -10.55
C ILE A 297 -10.93 -9.34 -11.60
N THR A 298 -11.08 -8.43 -12.56
CA THR A 298 -10.08 -8.12 -13.57
C THR A 298 -9.89 -6.62 -13.72
N CYS A 299 -8.89 -6.20 -14.49
CA CYS A 299 -8.70 -4.81 -14.88
C CYS A 299 -7.98 -4.75 -16.24
N ASP A 300 -8.31 -3.75 -17.06
CA ASP A 300 -7.49 -3.39 -18.23
C ASP A 300 -6.78 -2.06 -17.95
N ARG A 301 -5.49 -2.14 -17.65
CA ARG A 301 -4.69 -0.96 -17.33
C ARG A 301 -4.43 -0.05 -18.53
N ASP A 302 -4.68 -0.49 -19.76
CA ASP A 302 -4.54 0.36 -20.95
C ASP A 302 -5.79 1.22 -21.19
N GLU A 303 -6.95 0.82 -20.67
CA GLU A 303 -8.19 1.59 -20.81
C GLU A 303 -8.13 2.96 -20.10
N PRO A 304 -8.71 4.02 -20.67
CA PRO A 304 -8.88 5.29 -19.98
C PRO A 304 -9.64 5.12 -18.67
N THR A 305 -9.06 5.58 -17.56
CA THR A 305 -9.72 5.48 -16.25
C THR A 305 -10.48 6.76 -15.95
N TYR A 306 -11.81 6.65 -15.94
CA TYR A 306 -12.72 7.72 -15.53
C TYR A 306 -13.11 7.55 -14.07
N ILE A 307 -12.60 8.45 -13.22
CA ILE A 307 -12.77 8.42 -11.77
C ILE A 307 -13.41 9.72 -11.27
N ASN A 308 -14.29 9.58 -10.28
CA ASN A 308 -14.89 10.67 -9.54
C ASN A 308 -15.27 10.12 -8.16
N LEU A 309 -14.30 10.12 -7.25
CA LEU A 309 -14.46 9.56 -5.92
C LEU A 309 -15.47 10.39 -5.11
N LYS A 310 -16.43 9.70 -4.47
CA LYS A 310 -17.50 10.31 -3.69
C LYS A 310 -17.18 10.28 -2.20
N LYS A 311 -17.39 11.42 -1.54
CA LYS A 311 -17.22 11.64 -0.09
C LYS A 311 -17.77 10.52 0.78
#